data_AF-A0A0F8EWS6-F1
#
_entry.id   AF-A0A0F8EWS6-F1
#
_cell.length_a   1.000
_cell.length_b   1.000
_cell.length_c   1.000
_cell.angle_alpha   90.00
_cell.angle_beta   90.00
_cell.angle_gamma   90.00
#
_symmetry.space_group_name_H-M   'P 1'
#
loop_
_entity.id
_entity.type
_entity.pdbx_description
1 polymer ?
#
loop_
_entity_poly.entity_id
_entity_poly.type
_entity_poly.pdbx_seq_one_letter_code
_entity_poly.pdbx_strand_id
1 'polypeptide(L)'
;MSPEEVKARGWKELDVILVTGDAYVDHSSFGTAIIGRVLEDAGFRVGIIAQPRWENPEDFKKLGKPRLFFSVSAGNTDSMVSNLTPGLKPRNKDAYSPGGKTGLRPNRAAIIYSNRIKEAFPDMPIVLGGIEASMRRFAHYDYLSDKVRQSILADAPADLVVYGMGELQIVEIAKRLQAGEDIKGIRDISGTVWKMEVKAWKELKGKGKEKAGEQDESENATEEVAKDKSLDPAEFFKEYVEIPSFSEVSQDKAVFAKAFRTYFLEQNPVTGKGIVQPHPKTIIIQNKPMRPLTEAELDHVYELPYTGETHPSYTEPVPALEMVKFSLTTHRGCFGGCSFCAITQHQGRMIASRSIESIPVSYTHLRAHETREDLVCR
;
A
#
# COMPACT_ATOMS: atom_id res chain seq x y z
N MET A 1 -11.02 -15.43 -0.04
CA MET A 1 -11.07 -16.89 -0.24
C MET A 1 -11.07 -17.61 1.10
N SER A 2 -11.99 -18.55 1.31
CA SER A 2 -12.01 -19.45 2.48
C SER A 2 -11.04 -20.63 2.31
N PRO A 3 -10.63 -21.32 3.39
CA PRO A 3 -9.84 -22.55 3.29
C PRO A 3 -10.49 -23.62 2.40
N GLU A 4 -11.81 -23.71 2.39
CA GLU A 4 -12.59 -24.62 1.56
C GLU A 4 -12.46 -24.26 0.07
N GLU A 5 -12.47 -22.96 -0.27
CA GLU A 5 -12.27 -22.50 -1.65
C GLU A 5 -10.86 -22.78 -2.16
N VAL A 6 -9.84 -22.61 -1.30
CA VAL A 6 -8.45 -22.98 -1.64
C VAL A 6 -8.35 -24.47 -1.94
N LYS A 7 -8.99 -25.31 -1.11
CA LYS A 7 -9.06 -26.77 -1.33
C LYS A 7 -9.85 -27.14 -2.59
N ALA A 8 -10.98 -26.48 -2.84
CA ALA A 8 -11.81 -26.72 -4.02
C ALA A 8 -11.07 -26.38 -5.33
N ARG A 9 -10.18 -25.38 -5.31
CA ARG A 9 -9.28 -25.05 -6.43
C ARG A 9 -8.07 -25.99 -6.55
N GLY A 10 -7.94 -26.98 -5.66
CA GLY A 10 -6.81 -27.92 -5.66
C GLY A 10 -5.47 -27.28 -5.30
N TRP A 11 -5.47 -26.10 -4.69
CA TRP A 11 -4.25 -25.37 -4.36
C TRP A 11 -3.65 -25.89 -3.06
N LYS A 12 -2.37 -26.27 -3.11
CA LYS A 12 -1.62 -26.73 -1.93
C LYS A 12 -1.14 -25.57 -1.04
N GLU A 13 -0.96 -24.40 -1.65
CA GLU A 13 -0.51 -23.18 -0.98
C GLU A 13 -0.96 -21.96 -1.79
N LEU A 14 -0.91 -20.79 -1.17
CA LEU A 14 -1.19 -19.50 -1.78
C LEU A 14 0.12 -18.76 -2.06
N ASP A 15 0.16 -17.92 -3.10
CA ASP A 15 1.33 -17.12 -3.39
C ASP A 15 1.38 -15.86 -2.52
N VAL A 16 0.24 -15.18 -2.40
CA VAL A 16 0.10 -13.94 -1.63
C VAL A 16 -1.12 -14.06 -0.73
N ILE A 17 -1.03 -13.59 0.52
CA ILE A 17 -2.19 -13.44 1.39
C ILE A 17 -2.38 -11.96 1.71
N LEU A 18 -3.53 -11.41 1.35
CA LEU A 18 -3.95 -10.06 1.70
C LEU A 18 -4.62 -10.09 3.08
N VAL A 19 -4.26 -9.16 3.95
CA VAL A 19 -4.89 -8.96 5.25
C VAL A 19 -5.48 -7.56 5.28
N THR A 20 -6.78 -7.48 5.55
CA THR A 20 -7.52 -6.21 5.53
C THR A 20 -8.32 -6.00 6.80
N GLY A 21 -8.42 -4.74 7.22
CA GLY A 21 -9.22 -4.31 8.37
C GLY A 21 -10.71 -4.10 8.06
N ASP A 22 -11.12 -4.27 6.80
CA ASP A 22 -12.52 -4.23 6.37
C ASP A 22 -13.06 -5.63 6.08
N ALA A 23 -14.38 -5.78 6.03
CA ALA A 23 -15.01 -6.92 5.39
C ALA A 23 -14.57 -7.04 3.93
N TYR A 24 -14.43 -8.26 3.43
CA TYR A 24 -14.13 -8.47 2.02
C TYR A 24 -15.39 -8.31 1.16
N VAL A 25 -15.37 -7.28 0.33
CA VAL A 25 -16.39 -7.02 -0.69
C VAL A 25 -15.68 -7.03 -2.02
N ASP A 26 -16.09 -7.92 -2.92
CA ASP A 26 -15.46 -8.06 -4.23
C ASP A 26 -16.06 -7.05 -5.23
N HIS A 27 -15.78 -5.78 -4.98
CA HIS A 27 -16.24 -4.66 -5.77
C HIS A 27 -15.08 -3.71 -6.07
N SER A 28 -15.04 -3.11 -7.26
CA SER A 28 -13.95 -2.23 -7.73
C SER A 28 -13.80 -0.91 -6.96
N SER A 29 -14.68 -0.65 -5.98
CA SER A 29 -14.55 0.46 -5.03
C SER A 29 -13.76 0.08 -3.77
N PHE A 30 -13.39 -1.20 -3.62
CA PHE A 30 -12.64 -1.72 -2.49
C PHE A 30 -11.20 -2.00 -2.90
N GLY A 31 -10.25 -1.32 -2.26
CA GLY A 31 -8.84 -1.42 -2.64
C GLY A 31 -8.28 -2.83 -2.49
N THR A 32 -8.73 -3.58 -1.48
CA THR A 32 -8.31 -4.99 -1.30
C THR A 32 -8.80 -5.88 -2.45
N ALA A 33 -10.00 -5.62 -2.98
CA ALA A 33 -10.53 -6.36 -4.12
C ALA A 33 -9.73 -6.06 -5.39
N ILE A 34 -9.46 -4.79 -5.68
CA ILE A 34 -8.61 -4.40 -6.82
C ILE A 34 -7.24 -5.10 -6.77
N ILE A 35 -6.55 -5.00 -5.63
CA ILE A 35 -5.22 -5.62 -5.47
C ILE A 35 -5.30 -7.15 -5.59
N GLY A 36 -6.35 -7.77 -5.05
CA GLY A 36 -6.60 -9.20 -5.21
C GLY A 36 -6.78 -9.60 -6.67
N ARG A 37 -7.67 -8.91 -7.39
CA ARG A 37 -7.98 -9.18 -8.80
C ARG A 37 -6.79 -8.95 -9.72
N VAL A 38 -6.02 -7.88 -9.51
CA VAL A 38 -4.82 -7.60 -10.31
C VAL A 38 -3.72 -8.64 -10.10
N LEU A 39 -3.57 -9.17 -8.88
CA LEU A 39 -2.64 -10.27 -8.61
C LEU A 39 -3.14 -11.60 -9.22
N GLU A 40 -4.44 -11.89 -9.13
CA GLU A 40 -5.03 -13.07 -9.77
C GLU A 40 -4.89 -13.02 -11.31
N ASP A 41 -5.15 -11.87 -11.92
CA ASP A 41 -4.98 -11.60 -13.35
C ASP A 41 -3.52 -11.80 -13.80
N ALA A 42 -2.56 -11.42 -12.94
CA ALA A 42 -1.14 -11.70 -13.15
C ALA A 42 -0.73 -13.17 -12.90
N GLY A 43 -1.67 -14.06 -12.59
CA GLY A 43 -1.46 -15.51 -12.44
C GLY A 43 -1.10 -15.96 -11.03
N PHE A 44 -1.22 -15.11 -10.01
CA PHE A 44 -0.92 -15.47 -8.62
C PHE A 44 -2.14 -16.04 -7.90
N ARG A 45 -1.91 -16.99 -6.98
CA ARG A 45 -2.93 -17.53 -6.07
C ARG A 45 -3.06 -16.63 -4.85
N VAL A 46 -4.20 -15.97 -4.67
CA VAL A 46 -4.35 -14.88 -3.68
C VAL A 46 -5.35 -15.20 -2.57
N GLY A 47 -4.89 -15.34 -1.33
CA GLY A 47 -5.77 -15.44 -0.16
C GLY A 47 -6.18 -14.07 0.39
N ILE A 48 -7.31 -14.01 1.09
CA ILE A 48 -7.73 -12.81 1.80
C ILE A 48 -8.19 -13.18 3.22
N ILE A 49 -7.57 -12.56 4.22
CA ILE A 49 -7.98 -12.61 5.63
C ILE A 49 -8.58 -11.24 5.97
N ALA A 50 -9.90 -11.19 6.05
CA ALA A 50 -10.65 -9.98 6.37
C ALA A 50 -10.99 -9.93 7.87
N GLN A 51 -10.73 -8.79 8.50
CA GLN A 51 -10.99 -8.51 9.92
C GLN A 51 -10.52 -9.62 10.87
N PRO A 52 -9.24 -10.05 10.79
CA PRO A 52 -8.73 -11.04 11.73
C PRO A 52 -8.78 -10.49 13.16
N ARG A 53 -9.16 -11.35 14.10
CA ARG A 53 -8.96 -11.09 15.53
C ARG A 53 -7.47 -10.96 15.83
N TRP A 54 -7.11 -10.03 16.70
CA TRP A 54 -5.71 -9.60 16.90
C TRP A 54 -5.21 -9.77 18.34
N GLU A 55 -6.05 -10.33 19.22
CA GLU A 55 -5.70 -10.71 20.58
C GLU A 55 -4.65 -11.83 20.59
N ASN A 56 -4.58 -12.63 19.53
CA ASN A 56 -3.59 -13.68 19.31
C ASN A 56 -3.35 -13.89 17.79
N PRO A 57 -2.31 -14.63 17.39
CA PRO A 57 -1.97 -14.80 15.97
C PRO A 57 -2.79 -15.87 15.23
N GLU A 58 -3.76 -16.56 15.86
CA GLU A 58 -4.43 -17.72 15.26
C GLU A 58 -5.23 -17.38 14.00
N ASP A 59 -5.92 -16.25 13.98
CA ASP A 59 -6.69 -15.83 12.81
C ASP A 59 -5.82 -15.58 11.57
N PHE A 60 -4.54 -15.24 11.77
CA PHE A 60 -3.57 -15.01 10.69
C PHE A 60 -3.03 -16.32 10.10
N LYS A 61 -3.23 -17.45 10.78
CA LYS A 61 -2.80 -18.78 10.33
C LYS A 61 -3.85 -19.51 9.49
N LYS A 62 -5.09 -18.98 9.41
CA LYS A 62 -6.25 -19.64 8.77
C LYS A 62 -5.99 -20.12 7.33
N LEU A 63 -5.22 -19.36 6.55
CA LEU A 63 -4.89 -19.68 5.16
C LEU A 63 -3.49 -20.27 4.99
N GLY A 64 -2.79 -20.57 6.09
CA GLY A 64 -1.43 -21.08 6.08
C GLY A 64 -0.38 -20.00 5.74
N LYS A 65 0.83 -20.48 5.44
CA LYS A 65 1.96 -19.64 5.04
C LYS A 65 1.89 -19.37 3.53
N PRO A 66 1.94 -18.11 3.06
CA PRO A 66 2.05 -17.81 1.64
C PRO A 66 3.47 -18.14 1.13
N ARG A 67 3.58 -18.47 -0.15
CA ARG A 67 4.86 -18.74 -0.80
C ARG A 67 5.72 -17.48 -0.94
N LEU A 68 5.10 -16.33 -1.21
CA LEU A 68 5.83 -15.08 -1.51
C LEU A 68 5.79 -14.10 -0.33
N PHE A 69 4.62 -13.57 0.03
CA PHE A 69 4.51 -12.54 1.08
C PHE A 69 3.09 -12.34 1.60
N PHE A 70 2.98 -11.63 2.72
CA PHE A 70 1.72 -11.05 3.19
C PHE A 70 1.61 -9.58 2.75
N SER A 71 0.45 -9.18 2.25
CA SER A 71 0.12 -7.77 2.02
C SER A 71 -0.86 -7.30 3.09
N VAL A 72 -0.62 -6.16 3.73
CA VAL A 72 -1.44 -5.69 4.86
C VAL A 72 -1.98 -4.29 4.60
N SER A 73 -3.28 -4.13 4.79
CA SER A 73 -3.96 -2.82 4.76
C SER A 73 -4.93 -2.66 5.92
N ALA A 74 -5.14 -1.43 6.36
CA ALA A 74 -6.18 -1.10 7.32
C ALA A 74 -7.59 -1.14 6.70
N GLY A 75 -7.70 -1.23 5.37
CA GLY A 75 -8.94 -1.19 4.60
C GLY A 75 -9.03 0.03 3.69
N ASN A 76 -10.25 0.31 3.22
CA ASN A 76 -10.66 1.48 2.45
C ASN A 76 -10.54 2.80 3.23
N THR A 77 -10.49 2.73 4.56
CA THR A 77 -10.38 3.88 5.45
C THR A 77 -9.28 3.65 6.49
N ASP A 78 -8.79 4.73 7.09
CA ASP A 78 -7.86 4.64 8.23
C ASP A 78 -8.57 3.99 9.42
N SER A 79 -7.89 3.06 10.09
CA SER A 79 -8.50 2.25 11.15
C SER A 79 -9.04 3.09 12.31
N MET A 80 -8.40 4.22 12.62
CA MET A 80 -8.83 5.11 13.69
C MET A 80 -10.06 5.92 13.26
N VAL A 81 -10.15 6.32 11.99
CA VAL A 81 -11.33 7.03 11.46
C VAL A 81 -12.57 6.14 11.51
N SER A 82 -12.40 4.83 11.29
CA SER A 82 -13.50 3.86 11.34
C SER A 82 -13.91 3.47 12.76
N ASN A 83 -12.97 3.53 13.71
CA ASN A 83 -13.24 3.21 15.11
C ASN A 83 -13.71 4.43 15.93
N LEU A 84 -13.25 5.63 15.58
CA LEU A 84 -13.41 6.84 16.40
C LEU A 84 -14.02 8.00 15.59
N THR A 85 -14.79 8.81 16.30
CA THR A 85 -15.23 10.14 15.84
C THR A 85 -14.07 11.15 15.92
N PRO A 86 -14.17 12.32 15.26
CA PRO A 86 -13.18 13.39 15.42
C PRO A 86 -12.99 13.84 16.88
N GLY A 87 -14.01 13.68 17.74
CA GLY A 87 -13.89 13.95 19.18
C GLY A 87 -13.30 12.79 19.99
N LEU A 88 -12.61 11.83 19.34
CA LEU A 88 -12.01 10.62 19.94
C LEU A 88 -12.98 9.69 20.68
N LYS A 89 -14.29 9.82 20.43
CA LYS A 89 -15.30 8.90 20.96
C LYS A 89 -15.45 7.68 20.06
N PRO A 90 -15.61 6.45 20.60
CA PRO A 90 -15.96 5.27 19.82
C PRO A 90 -17.19 5.51 18.93
N ARG A 91 -17.13 5.02 17.70
CA ARG A 91 -18.30 5.01 16.81
C ARG A 91 -19.25 3.90 17.18
N ASN A 92 -20.53 4.15 16.95
CA ASN A 92 -21.60 3.16 17.16
C ASN A 92 -21.82 2.25 15.94
N LYS A 93 -21.26 2.60 14.77
CA LYS A 93 -21.36 1.83 13.53
C LYS A 93 -20.05 1.93 12.74
N ASP A 94 -19.62 0.81 12.16
CA ASP A 94 -18.55 0.74 11.16
C ASP A 94 -19.13 0.30 9.81
N ALA A 95 -19.14 1.20 8.82
CA ALA A 95 -19.73 0.92 7.52
C ALA A 95 -19.03 -0.23 6.76
N TYR A 96 -17.78 -0.52 7.08
CA TYR A 96 -16.97 -1.54 6.39
C TYR A 96 -16.99 -2.90 7.10
N SER A 97 -17.83 -3.06 8.12
CA SER A 97 -17.97 -4.28 8.90
C SER A 97 -19.34 -4.93 8.64
N PRO A 98 -19.46 -6.28 8.69
CA PRO A 98 -20.75 -6.96 8.55
C PRO A 98 -21.74 -6.49 9.63
N GLY A 99 -22.97 -6.18 9.22
CA GLY A 99 -24.02 -5.65 10.09
C GLY A 99 -23.73 -4.24 10.64
N GLY A 100 -22.68 -3.58 10.16
CA GLY A 100 -22.23 -2.31 10.74
C GLY A 100 -21.51 -2.46 12.09
N LYS A 101 -21.12 -3.68 12.48
CA LYS A 101 -20.60 -4.00 13.81
C LYS A 101 -19.26 -3.30 14.08
N THR A 102 -19.12 -2.68 15.24
CA THR A 102 -17.87 -2.03 15.66
C THR A 102 -16.93 -3.01 16.37
N GLY A 103 -15.67 -2.60 16.52
CA GLY A 103 -14.68 -3.39 17.27
C GLY A 103 -14.16 -4.62 16.52
N LEU A 104 -14.31 -4.68 15.19
CA LEU A 104 -13.76 -5.75 14.35
C LEU A 104 -12.39 -5.40 13.73
N ARG A 105 -11.85 -4.22 14.03
CA ARG A 105 -10.55 -3.75 13.60
C ARG A 105 -9.87 -2.96 14.73
N PRO A 106 -8.57 -3.15 15.00
CA PRO A 106 -7.89 -2.36 16.01
C PRO A 106 -7.46 -0.99 15.46
N ASN A 107 -7.22 -0.02 16.35
CA ASN A 107 -6.54 1.21 15.98
C ASN A 107 -5.10 0.93 15.55
N ARG A 108 -4.66 1.54 14.44
CA ARG A 108 -3.36 1.29 13.79
C ARG A 108 -3.26 -0.16 13.31
N ALA A 109 -4.31 -0.61 12.63
CA ALA A 109 -4.49 -1.98 12.16
C ALA A 109 -3.27 -2.52 11.43
N ALA A 110 -2.67 -1.74 10.52
CA ALA A 110 -1.52 -2.19 9.75
C ALA A 110 -0.32 -2.58 10.63
N ILE A 111 -0.07 -1.83 11.71
CA ILE A 111 1.01 -2.13 12.67
C ILE A 111 0.67 -3.42 13.44
N ILE A 112 -0.53 -3.52 13.99
CA ILE A 112 -0.93 -4.66 14.84
C ILE A 112 -0.97 -5.95 14.02
N TYR A 113 -1.56 -5.92 12.83
CA TYR A 113 -1.62 -7.06 11.94
C TYR A 113 -0.22 -7.52 11.52
N SER A 114 0.69 -6.60 11.22
CA SER A 114 2.08 -6.95 10.91
C SER A 114 2.79 -7.67 12.06
N ASN A 115 2.58 -7.21 13.30
CA ASN A 115 3.13 -7.88 14.49
C ASN A 115 2.57 -9.30 14.65
N ARG A 116 1.24 -9.47 14.51
CA ARG A 116 0.60 -10.81 14.59
C ARG A 116 1.09 -11.75 13.49
N ILE A 117 1.29 -11.25 12.27
CA ILE A 117 1.86 -12.02 11.17
C ILE A 117 3.29 -12.45 11.50
N LYS A 118 4.13 -11.55 12.02
CA LYS A 118 5.52 -11.91 12.41
C LYS A 118 5.60 -12.84 13.60
N GLU A 119 4.63 -12.81 14.52
CA GLU A 119 4.51 -13.83 15.58
C GLU A 119 4.15 -15.20 15.02
N ALA A 120 3.28 -15.27 14.00
CA ALA A 120 2.91 -16.53 13.35
C ALA A 120 3.99 -17.05 12.38
N PHE A 121 4.63 -16.13 11.64
CA PHE A 121 5.51 -16.39 10.52
C PHE A 121 6.69 -15.39 10.51
N PRO A 122 7.71 -15.59 11.37
CA PRO A 122 8.80 -14.61 11.57
C PRO A 122 9.55 -14.22 10.30
N ASP A 123 9.79 -15.20 9.41
CA ASP A 123 10.61 -15.00 8.21
C ASP A 123 9.81 -14.46 7.01
N MET A 124 8.48 -14.34 7.11
CA MET A 124 7.67 -13.98 5.96
C MET A 124 7.77 -12.50 5.62
N PRO A 125 8.03 -12.13 4.35
CA PRO A 125 7.97 -10.75 3.93
C PRO A 125 6.58 -10.13 4.14
N ILE A 126 6.55 -8.86 4.54
CA ILE A 126 5.32 -8.08 4.71
C ILE A 126 5.41 -6.78 3.89
N VAL A 127 4.42 -6.59 3.03
CA VAL A 127 4.21 -5.38 2.23
C VAL A 127 3.00 -4.63 2.76
N LEU A 128 3.18 -3.39 3.20
CA LEU A 128 2.09 -2.54 3.68
C LEU A 128 1.49 -1.72 2.53
N GLY A 129 0.19 -1.46 2.58
CA GLY A 129 -0.47 -0.62 1.59
C GLY A 129 -1.77 0.04 2.07
N GLY A 130 -2.40 0.77 1.16
CA GLY A 130 -3.63 1.52 1.43
C GLY A 130 -3.39 2.87 2.10
N ILE A 131 -4.49 3.54 2.46
CA ILE A 131 -4.47 4.93 2.94
C ILE A 131 -3.66 5.07 4.24
N GLU A 132 -3.86 4.17 5.21
CA GLU A 132 -3.17 4.22 6.49
C GLU A 132 -1.64 4.13 6.34
N ALA A 133 -1.13 3.19 5.55
CA ALA A 133 0.31 3.05 5.30
C ALA A 133 0.85 4.20 4.45
N SER A 134 0.12 4.61 3.41
CA SER A 134 0.51 5.70 2.52
C SER A 134 0.71 7.00 3.29
N MET A 135 -0.25 7.40 4.14
CA MET A 135 -0.16 8.67 4.86
C MET A 135 0.86 8.66 6.01
N ARG A 136 1.28 7.48 6.48
CA ARG A 136 2.20 7.30 7.60
C ARG A 136 3.60 6.85 7.16
N ARG A 137 3.93 7.00 5.88
CA ARG A 137 5.23 6.58 5.32
C ARG A 137 6.43 7.38 5.86
N PHE A 138 6.20 8.57 6.40
CA PHE A 138 7.18 9.38 7.12
C PHE A 138 6.70 9.69 8.53
N ALA A 139 7.53 10.42 9.28
CA ALA A 139 7.10 11.07 10.51
C ALA A 139 5.79 11.84 10.29
N HIS A 140 4.80 11.56 11.11
CA HIS A 140 3.44 12.06 10.93
C HIS A 140 2.85 12.45 12.28
N TYR A 141 1.96 13.44 12.28
CA TYR A 141 1.19 13.78 13.45
C TYR A 141 0.07 12.75 13.65
N ASP A 142 0.07 12.10 14.80
CA ASP A 142 -0.92 11.12 15.20
C ASP A 142 -1.91 11.78 16.15
N TYR A 143 -3.11 12.06 15.62
CA TYR A 143 -4.16 12.78 16.34
C TYR A 143 -4.62 12.06 17.62
N LEU A 144 -4.59 10.72 17.62
CA LEU A 144 -5.05 9.93 18.76
C LEU A 144 -4.12 10.05 19.98
N SER A 145 -2.81 10.13 19.77
CA SER A 145 -1.82 10.27 20.84
C SER A 145 -1.32 11.70 21.05
N ASP A 146 -1.82 12.65 20.24
CA ASP A 146 -1.41 14.05 20.21
C ASP A 146 0.11 14.24 20.11
N LYS A 147 0.77 13.43 19.26
CA LYS A 147 2.23 13.39 19.12
C LYS A 147 2.65 13.17 17.68
N VAL A 148 3.85 13.62 17.35
CA VAL A 148 4.53 13.20 16.12
C VAL A 148 5.07 11.79 16.33
N ARG A 149 4.63 10.84 15.50
CA ARG A 149 5.11 9.47 15.46
C ARG A 149 6.12 9.28 14.34
N GLN A 150 6.86 8.18 14.40
CA GLN A 150 7.78 7.78 13.35
C GLN A 150 7.03 7.29 12.10
N SER A 151 7.77 6.99 11.04
CA SER A 151 7.25 6.25 9.89
C SER A 151 6.67 4.91 10.34
N ILE A 152 5.60 4.47 9.68
CA ILE A 152 5.01 3.14 9.89
C ILE A 152 6.03 2.02 9.70
N LEU A 153 7.02 2.17 8.80
CA LEU A 153 8.07 1.16 8.61
C LEU A 153 9.08 1.11 9.75
N ALA A 154 9.20 2.19 10.53
CA ALA A 154 10.01 2.20 11.75
C ALA A 154 9.26 1.58 12.95
N ASP A 155 7.92 1.62 12.94
CA ASP A 155 7.06 1.14 14.03
C ASP A 155 6.51 -0.29 13.79
N ALA A 156 6.35 -0.72 12.54
CA ALA A 156 5.84 -2.03 12.16
C ALA A 156 6.98 -2.97 11.69
N PRO A 157 6.90 -4.28 11.98
CA PRO A 157 7.86 -5.24 11.47
C PRO A 157 7.52 -5.64 10.02
N ALA A 158 7.56 -4.66 9.12
CA ALA A 158 7.33 -4.81 7.69
C ALA A 158 8.56 -4.43 6.86
N ASP A 159 8.59 -4.89 5.62
CA ASP A 159 9.74 -4.78 4.72
C ASP A 159 9.57 -3.62 3.73
N LEU A 160 8.38 -3.49 3.13
CA LEU A 160 8.04 -2.42 2.18
C LEU A 160 6.71 -1.74 2.51
N VAL A 161 6.57 -0.47 2.11
CA VAL A 161 5.26 0.18 1.93
C VAL A 161 5.08 0.46 0.46
N VAL A 162 3.97 0.03 -0.12
CA VAL A 162 3.47 0.55 -1.40
C VAL A 162 2.57 1.74 -1.07
N TYR A 163 2.99 2.94 -1.45
CA TYR A 163 2.22 4.15 -1.21
C TYR A 163 1.47 4.58 -2.46
N GLY A 164 0.23 4.98 -2.23
CA GLY A 164 -0.71 5.36 -3.27
C GLY A 164 -1.37 4.19 -3.97
N MET A 165 -1.67 4.36 -5.27
CA MET A 165 -2.23 3.30 -6.11
C MET A 165 -1.16 2.22 -6.35
N GLY A 166 -1.46 0.99 -5.97
CA GLY A 166 -0.47 -0.08 -5.77
C GLY A 166 -0.49 -1.20 -6.81
N GLU A 167 -1.33 -1.10 -7.83
CA GLU A 167 -1.62 -2.16 -8.80
C GLU A 167 -0.35 -2.63 -9.54
N LEU A 168 0.48 -1.70 -10.03
CA LEU A 168 1.69 -2.05 -10.76
C LEU A 168 2.78 -2.58 -9.82
N GLN A 169 2.96 -1.91 -8.68
CA GLN A 169 4.01 -2.20 -7.71
C GLN A 169 3.83 -3.59 -7.11
N ILE A 170 2.61 -3.95 -6.72
CA ILE A 170 2.35 -5.22 -6.03
C ILE A 170 2.60 -6.42 -6.94
N VAL A 171 2.28 -6.29 -8.24
CA VAL A 171 2.55 -7.32 -9.25
C VAL A 171 4.05 -7.43 -9.50
N GLU A 172 4.75 -6.29 -9.62
CA GLU A 172 6.20 -6.29 -9.80
C GLU A 172 6.94 -6.92 -8.60
N ILE A 173 6.53 -6.59 -7.38
CA ILE A 173 7.06 -7.22 -6.16
C ILE A 173 6.82 -8.74 -6.20
N ALA A 174 5.59 -9.17 -6.52
CA ALA A 174 5.27 -10.60 -6.59
C ALA A 174 6.12 -11.34 -7.64
N LYS A 175 6.30 -10.75 -8.83
CA LYS A 175 7.13 -11.32 -9.90
C LYS A 175 8.60 -11.45 -9.50
N ARG A 176 9.17 -10.42 -8.87
CA ARG A 176 10.57 -10.44 -8.40
C ARG A 176 10.81 -11.47 -7.30
N LEU A 177 9.91 -11.54 -6.31
CA LEU A 177 9.97 -12.57 -5.28
C LEU A 177 9.79 -13.98 -5.87
N GLN A 178 8.91 -14.14 -6.86
CA GLN A 178 8.74 -15.40 -7.58
C GLN A 178 10.01 -15.80 -8.36
N ALA A 179 10.75 -14.83 -8.89
CA ALA A 179 12.04 -15.03 -9.53
C ALA A 179 13.19 -15.32 -8.54
N GLY A 180 12.92 -15.29 -7.22
CA GLY A 180 13.89 -15.60 -6.16
C GLY A 180 14.66 -14.40 -5.63
N GLU A 181 14.28 -13.17 -5.98
CA GLU A 181 14.86 -11.97 -5.37
C GLU A 181 14.45 -11.88 -3.88
N ASP A 182 15.37 -11.44 -3.02
CA ASP A 182 15.06 -11.17 -1.62
C ASP A 182 14.32 -9.83 -1.47
N ILE A 183 13.30 -9.78 -0.60
CA ILE A 183 12.50 -8.57 -0.40
C ILE A 183 13.34 -7.34 0.00
N LYS A 184 14.46 -7.54 0.70
CA LYS A 184 15.36 -6.44 1.11
C LYS A 184 16.22 -5.92 -0.04
N GLY A 185 16.30 -6.67 -1.14
CA GLY A 185 16.94 -6.28 -2.40
C GLY A 185 16.07 -5.37 -3.27
N ILE A 186 14.74 -5.48 -3.14
CA ILE A 186 13.78 -4.69 -3.89
C ILE A 186 13.76 -3.24 -3.36
N ARG A 187 14.53 -2.35 -3.99
CA ARG A 187 14.75 -0.97 -3.54
C ARG A 187 14.49 0.09 -4.60
N ASP A 188 14.13 -0.31 -5.82
CA ASP A 188 14.07 0.55 -7.01
C ASP A 188 12.67 0.67 -7.63
N ILE A 189 11.66 0.02 -7.04
CA ILE A 189 10.27 0.13 -7.53
C ILE A 189 9.69 1.49 -7.15
N SER A 190 9.28 2.28 -8.14
CA SER A 190 8.55 3.55 -7.93
C SER A 190 7.29 3.34 -7.08
N GLY A 191 6.93 4.31 -6.25
CA GLY A 191 5.75 4.20 -5.38
C GLY A 191 5.96 3.26 -4.19
N THR A 192 7.22 2.94 -3.84
CA THR A 192 7.55 2.14 -2.65
C THR A 192 8.41 2.90 -1.65
N VAL A 193 8.38 2.43 -0.40
CA VAL A 193 9.21 2.91 0.71
C VAL A 193 9.88 1.71 1.35
N TRP A 194 11.15 1.86 1.69
CA TRP A 194 11.99 0.80 2.25
C TRP A 194 12.91 1.36 3.34
N LYS A 195 13.59 0.46 4.06
CA LYS A 195 14.50 0.79 5.17
C LYS A 195 15.96 0.61 4.78
N MET A 196 16.77 1.61 5.09
CA MET A 196 18.22 1.53 5.03
C MET A 196 18.82 1.57 6.44
N GLU A 197 19.85 0.77 6.68
CA GLU A 197 20.59 0.78 7.94
C GLU A 197 21.29 2.13 8.18
N VAL A 198 21.28 2.59 9.43
CA VAL A 198 21.91 3.88 9.81
C VAL A 198 23.40 3.89 9.49
N LYS A 199 24.08 2.75 9.63
CA LYS A 199 25.51 2.61 9.28
C LYS A 199 25.74 2.82 7.79
N ALA A 200 24.97 2.13 6.93
CA ALA A 200 25.07 2.26 5.48
C ALA A 200 24.79 3.70 5.02
N TRP A 201 23.83 4.38 5.65
CA TRP A 201 23.56 5.79 5.37
C TRP A 201 24.71 6.73 5.74
N LYS A 202 25.35 6.53 6.90
CA LYS A 202 26.52 7.31 7.31
C LYS A 202 27.68 7.13 6.33
N GLU A 203 27.92 5.90 5.87
CA GLU A 203 28.92 5.59 4.86
C GLU A 203 28.61 6.26 3.52
N LEU A 204 27.35 6.20 3.06
CA LEU A 204 26.90 6.86 1.84
C LEU A 204 27.11 8.38 1.90
N LYS A 205 26.77 9.02 3.03
CA LYS A 205 27.03 10.45 3.26
C LYS A 205 28.52 10.79 3.30
N GLY A 206 29.36 9.92 3.87
CA GLY A 206 30.81 10.11 3.93
C GLY A 206 31.41 10.17 2.52
N LYS A 207 31.14 9.15 1.70
CA LYS A 207 31.62 9.06 0.31
C LYS A 207 31.10 10.20 -0.57
N GLY A 208 29.86 10.66 -0.35
CA GLY A 208 29.29 11.80 -1.08
C GLY A 208 30.00 13.13 -0.80
N LYS A 209 30.57 13.32 0.40
CA LYS A 209 31.34 14.51 0.75
C LYS A 209 32.76 14.47 0.19
N GLU A 210 33.38 13.30 0.15
CA GLU A 210 34.72 13.08 -0.43
C GLU A 210 34.72 13.38 -1.94
N LYS A 211 33.76 12.82 -2.70
CA LYS A 211 33.62 13.08 -4.15
C LYS A 211 33.24 14.52 -4.50
N ALA A 212 32.61 15.27 -3.59
CA ALA A 212 32.32 16.69 -3.81
C ALA A 212 33.54 17.60 -3.60
N GLY A 213 34.61 17.08 -2.97
CA GLY A 213 35.88 17.77 -2.76
C GLY A 213 36.93 17.51 -3.85
N GLU A 214 36.74 16.50 -4.69
CA GLU A 214 37.61 16.13 -5.82
C GLU A 214 36.88 16.39 -7.15
N GLN A 215 36.86 17.65 -7.60
CA GLN A 215 36.59 17.99 -8.99
C GLN A 215 37.85 18.62 -9.58
N ASP A 216 38.81 17.78 -9.98
CA ASP A 216 39.62 18.02 -11.18
C ASP A 216 40.26 16.70 -11.66
N GLU A 217 40.10 16.48 -12.96
CA GLU A 217 40.82 15.57 -13.87
C GLU A 217 40.56 14.04 -13.90
N SER A 218 39.99 13.69 -15.06
CA SER A 218 40.35 12.59 -15.97
C SER A 218 39.49 11.31 -16.00
N GLU A 219 38.92 11.13 -17.19
CA GLU A 219 38.25 9.94 -17.70
C GLU A 219 39.27 8.84 -18.03
N ASN A 220 39.03 7.60 -17.58
CA ASN A 220 38.83 6.47 -18.50
C ASN A 220 38.53 5.13 -17.81
N ALA A 221 37.52 4.46 -18.38
CA ALA A 221 37.11 3.06 -18.42
C ALA A 221 37.74 1.98 -17.51
N THR A 222 36.89 1.10 -16.97
CA THR A 222 36.73 -0.29 -17.44
C THR A 222 35.52 -0.97 -16.80
N GLU A 223 34.85 -1.82 -17.59
CA GLU A 223 33.66 -2.59 -17.25
C GLU A 223 33.96 -3.90 -16.48
N GLU A 224 32.89 -4.39 -15.84
CA GLU A 224 32.64 -5.72 -15.28
C GLU A 224 33.30 -6.10 -13.94
N VAL A 225 32.49 -6.12 -12.86
CA VAL A 225 32.16 -7.34 -12.08
C VAL A 225 30.80 -7.14 -11.38
N ALA A 226 29.89 -8.10 -11.57
CA ALA A 226 28.62 -8.19 -10.84
C ALA A 226 28.83 -8.56 -9.35
N LYS A 227 28.44 -7.68 -8.43
CA LYS A 227 28.02 -7.97 -7.03
C LYS A 227 27.68 -6.68 -6.30
N ASP A 228 26.45 -6.61 -5.80
CA ASP A 228 25.85 -5.53 -4.99
C ASP A 228 25.84 -4.17 -5.70
N LYS A 229 24.67 -3.69 -6.15
CA LYS A 229 24.55 -2.32 -6.71
C LYS A 229 24.86 -1.33 -5.59
N SER A 230 26.14 -1.05 -5.35
CA SER A 230 26.56 0.04 -4.50
C SER A 230 26.06 1.31 -5.15
N LEU A 231 25.02 1.91 -4.56
CA LEU A 231 24.47 3.19 -4.99
C LEU A 231 25.64 4.17 -5.09
N ASP A 232 25.93 4.68 -6.29
CA ASP A 232 26.90 5.76 -6.44
C ASP A 232 26.37 6.96 -5.63
N PRO A 233 27.12 7.45 -4.62
CA PRO A 233 26.62 8.51 -3.76
C PRO A 233 26.19 9.76 -4.54
N ALA A 234 26.95 10.14 -5.57
CA ALA A 234 26.65 11.32 -6.37
C ALA A 234 25.31 11.18 -7.12
N GLU A 235 25.08 10.03 -7.74
CA GLU A 235 23.81 9.72 -8.42
C GLU A 235 22.64 9.64 -7.42
N PHE A 236 22.86 9.00 -6.27
CA PHE A 236 21.85 8.92 -5.21
C PHE A 236 21.42 10.31 -4.71
N PHE A 237 22.36 11.20 -4.36
CA PHE A 237 22.01 12.55 -3.88
C PHE A 237 21.47 13.47 -4.98
N LYS A 238 21.62 13.10 -6.26
CA LYS A 238 20.95 13.79 -7.38
C LYS A 238 19.47 13.42 -7.46
N GLU A 239 19.16 12.14 -7.23
CA GLU A 239 17.81 11.57 -7.34
C GLU A 239 16.97 11.67 -6.06
N TYR A 240 17.60 11.81 -4.91
CA TYR A 240 16.94 11.83 -3.61
C TYR A 240 17.12 13.16 -2.86
N VAL A 241 16.07 13.58 -2.16
CA VAL A 241 16.07 14.76 -1.29
C VAL A 241 15.94 14.32 0.16
N GLU A 242 16.89 14.76 1.00
CA GLU A 242 16.79 14.56 2.44
C GLU A 242 15.85 15.59 3.07
N ILE A 243 14.89 15.11 3.86
CA ILE A 243 14.02 15.94 4.70
C ILE A 243 14.49 15.88 6.16
N PRO A 244 14.11 16.86 7.00
CA PRO A 244 14.44 16.85 8.42
C PRO A 244 14.12 15.51 9.09
N SER A 245 15.01 15.09 9.98
CA SER A 245 14.93 13.80 10.69
C SER A 245 13.72 13.74 11.62
N PHE A 246 13.31 12.53 12.00
CA PHE A 246 12.28 12.34 13.02
C PHE A 246 12.58 13.10 14.32
N SER A 247 13.85 13.06 14.77
CA SER A 247 14.27 13.75 15.99
C SER A 247 14.03 15.25 15.91
N GLU A 248 14.27 15.88 14.77
CA GLU A 248 14.02 17.32 14.57
C GLU A 248 12.52 17.63 14.47
N VAL A 249 11.79 16.92 13.60
CA VAL A 249 10.36 17.21 13.36
C VAL A 249 9.48 16.89 14.57
N SER A 250 9.94 16.04 15.48
CA SER A 250 9.22 15.72 16.72
C SER A 250 9.21 16.84 17.75
N GLN A 251 10.17 17.78 17.66
CA GLN A 251 10.36 18.86 18.63
C GLN A 251 9.89 20.22 18.11
N ASP A 252 9.85 20.42 16.79
CA ASP A 252 9.53 21.71 16.17
C ASP A 252 8.46 21.60 15.07
N LYS A 253 7.34 22.32 15.27
CA LYS A 253 6.20 22.35 14.34
C LYS A 253 6.53 22.99 12.99
N ALA A 254 7.40 24.00 12.96
CA ALA A 254 7.84 24.64 11.72
C ALA A 254 8.75 23.70 10.92
N VAL A 255 9.63 22.96 11.60
CA VAL A 255 10.48 21.94 10.96
C VAL A 255 9.62 20.79 10.43
N PHE A 256 8.63 20.34 11.18
CA PHE A 256 7.63 19.37 10.72
C PHE A 256 6.90 19.85 9.46
N ALA A 257 6.40 21.09 9.46
CA ALA A 257 5.72 21.67 8.31
C ALA A 257 6.65 21.80 7.08
N LYS A 258 7.92 22.15 7.29
CA LYS A 258 8.93 22.19 6.23
C LYS A 258 9.18 20.80 5.64
N ALA A 259 9.36 19.78 6.49
CA ALA A 259 9.52 18.39 6.06
C ALA A 259 8.32 17.92 5.24
N PHE A 260 7.11 18.21 5.72
CA PHE A 260 5.86 17.92 5.02
C PHE A 260 5.81 18.57 3.64
N ARG A 261 6.06 19.87 3.58
CA ARG A 261 6.03 20.62 2.32
C ARG A 261 7.02 20.05 1.30
N THR A 262 8.24 19.73 1.73
CA THR A 262 9.26 19.17 0.82
C THR A 262 8.79 17.85 0.21
N TYR A 263 8.41 16.85 1.03
CA TYR A 263 8.00 15.57 0.44
C TYR A 263 6.68 15.69 -0.34
N PHE A 264 5.80 16.62 0.02
CA PHE A 264 4.56 16.88 -0.70
C PHE A 264 4.80 17.38 -2.12
N LEU A 265 5.78 18.27 -2.31
CA LEU A 265 6.13 18.82 -3.61
C LEU A 265 6.77 17.77 -4.53
N GLU A 266 7.48 16.79 -3.95
CA GLU A 266 8.10 15.68 -4.69
C GLU A 266 7.09 14.58 -5.11
N GLN A 267 5.79 14.75 -4.88
CA GLN A 267 4.76 13.78 -5.30
C GLN A 267 4.39 13.84 -6.79
N ASN A 268 5.34 14.18 -7.66
CA ASN A 268 5.16 14.16 -9.11
C ASN A 268 5.91 12.97 -9.71
N PRO A 269 5.24 12.00 -10.37
CA PRO A 269 5.90 10.84 -10.96
C PRO A 269 6.79 11.14 -12.18
N VAL A 270 6.79 12.37 -12.70
CA VAL A 270 7.67 12.80 -13.81
C VAL A 270 8.88 13.58 -13.29
N THR A 271 8.68 14.58 -12.43
CA THR A 271 9.75 15.49 -11.99
C THR A 271 10.19 15.27 -10.55
N GLY A 272 9.40 14.56 -9.75
CA GLY A 272 9.64 14.38 -8.33
C GLY A 272 10.85 13.49 -8.06
N LYS A 273 11.50 13.75 -6.93
CA LYS A 273 12.64 13.00 -6.44
C LYS A 273 12.23 11.96 -5.41
N GLY A 274 13.11 11.00 -5.16
CA GLY A 274 13.01 10.16 -3.97
C GLY A 274 13.19 11.00 -2.70
N ILE A 275 12.70 10.52 -1.56
CA ILE A 275 12.80 11.22 -0.28
C ILE A 275 13.51 10.36 0.74
N VAL A 276 14.39 10.97 1.51
CA VAL A 276 15.08 10.33 2.62
C VAL A 276 14.73 11.01 3.92
N GLN A 277 14.25 10.25 4.90
CA GLN A 277 14.06 10.73 6.26
C GLN A 277 14.88 9.89 7.25
N PRO A 278 15.85 10.49 7.95
CA PRO A 278 16.54 9.81 9.04
C PRO A 278 15.62 9.57 10.25
N HIS A 279 15.59 8.35 10.75
CA HIS A 279 15.01 7.97 12.05
C HIS A 279 16.10 7.43 12.99
N PRO A 280 15.87 7.36 14.32
CA PRO A 280 16.91 6.97 15.27
C PRO A 280 17.52 5.58 15.03
N LYS A 281 16.73 4.61 14.55
CA LYS A 281 17.14 3.21 14.37
C LYS A 281 17.20 2.74 12.91
N THR A 282 16.74 3.56 11.98
CA THR A 282 16.65 3.22 10.55
C THR A 282 16.60 4.50 9.74
N ILE A 283 16.88 4.41 8.46
CA ILE A 283 16.62 5.48 7.50
C ILE A 283 15.46 5.04 6.62
N ILE A 284 14.50 5.94 6.42
CA ILE A 284 13.32 5.69 5.59
C ILE A 284 13.57 6.29 4.23
N ILE A 285 13.53 5.45 3.21
CA ILE A 285 13.76 5.83 1.81
C ILE A 285 12.46 5.63 1.05
N GLN A 286 11.92 6.69 0.48
CA GLN A 286 10.80 6.64 -0.44
C GLN A 286 11.33 6.82 -1.85
N ASN A 287 11.00 5.89 -2.73
CA ASN A 287 11.28 6.03 -4.16
C ASN A 287 10.37 7.11 -4.77
N LYS A 288 10.63 7.50 -6.01
CA LYS A 288 9.76 8.41 -6.75
C LYS A 288 8.34 7.84 -6.87
N PRO A 289 7.26 8.67 -6.91
CA PRO A 289 5.91 8.17 -7.10
C PRO A 289 5.74 7.32 -8.35
N MET A 290 4.90 6.28 -8.25
CA MET A 290 4.49 5.51 -9.43
C MET A 290 3.68 6.41 -10.36
N ARG A 291 3.85 6.21 -11.67
CA ARG A 291 3.01 6.88 -12.67
C ARG A 291 1.54 6.48 -12.50
N PRO A 292 0.57 7.33 -12.87
CA PRO A 292 -0.80 6.88 -13.00
C PRO A 292 -0.89 5.73 -14.01
N LEU A 293 -1.91 4.89 -13.86
CA LEU A 293 -2.27 3.93 -14.90
C LEU A 293 -2.63 4.69 -16.18
N THR A 294 -2.26 4.12 -17.32
CA THR A 294 -2.80 4.53 -18.62
C THR A 294 -4.30 4.24 -18.67
N GLU A 295 -5.01 4.87 -19.60
CA GLU A 295 -6.46 4.63 -19.79
C GLU A 295 -6.75 3.14 -20.00
N ALA A 296 -6.02 2.47 -20.88
CA ALA A 296 -6.17 1.04 -21.15
C ALA A 296 -5.90 0.15 -19.91
N GLU A 297 -4.86 0.47 -19.13
CA GLU A 297 -4.59 -0.25 -17.87
C GLU A 297 -5.70 -0.01 -16.83
N LEU A 298 -6.24 1.22 -16.76
CA LEU A 298 -7.31 1.55 -15.83
C LEU A 298 -8.61 0.84 -16.23
N ASP A 299 -8.96 0.86 -17.51
CA ASP A 299 -10.11 0.14 -18.05
C ASP A 299 -10.01 -1.36 -17.74
N HIS A 300 -8.86 -1.98 -18.04
CA HIS A 300 -8.61 -3.40 -17.73
C HIS A 300 -8.84 -3.70 -16.26
N VAL A 301 -8.26 -2.91 -15.33
CA VAL A 301 -8.44 -3.11 -13.88
C VAL A 301 -9.91 -3.05 -13.46
N TYR A 302 -10.71 -2.17 -14.06
CA TYR A 302 -12.12 -2.00 -13.74
C TYR A 302 -13.05 -2.98 -14.47
N GLU A 303 -12.55 -3.70 -15.47
CA GLU A 303 -13.24 -4.76 -16.21
C GLU A 303 -12.92 -6.18 -15.71
N LEU A 304 -11.97 -6.31 -14.78
CA LEU A 304 -11.71 -7.58 -14.09
C LEU A 304 -13.02 -8.17 -13.49
N PRO A 305 -13.13 -9.51 -13.36
CA PRO A 305 -14.39 -10.18 -13.06
C PRO A 305 -14.78 -10.06 -11.58
N TYR A 306 -15.15 -8.86 -11.13
CA TYR A 306 -15.71 -8.58 -9.81
C TYR A 306 -17.12 -9.16 -9.70
N THR A 307 -17.45 -9.79 -8.57
CA THR A 307 -18.82 -10.27 -8.33
C THR A 307 -19.78 -9.13 -8.01
N GLY A 308 -19.27 -8.02 -7.48
CA GLY A 308 -20.08 -6.91 -6.96
C GLY A 308 -20.76 -7.23 -5.64
N GLU A 309 -20.39 -8.32 -4.98
CA GLU A 309 -21.05 -8.85 -3.79
C GLU A 309 -20.11 -8.94 -2.58
N THR A 310 -20.72 -9.08 -1.40
CA THR A 310 -20.00 -9.46 -0.18
C THR A 310 -19.59 -10.93 -0.25
N HIS A 311 -18.51 -11.31 0.42
CA HIS A 311 -18.14 -12.73 0.53
C HIS A 311 -19.30 -13.57 1.11
N PRO A 312 -19.59 -14.79 0.57
CA PRO A 312 -20.71 -15.62 1.03
C PRO A 312 -20.66 -16.06 2.51
N SER A 313 -19.50 -15.91 3.16
CA SER A 313 -19.36 -16.20 4.60
C SER A 313 -20.05 -15.18 5.51
N TYR A 314 -20.45 -14.02 4.99
CA TYR A 314 -21.15 -13.01 5.78
C TYR A 314 -22.65 -13.26 5.75
N THR A 315 -23.26 -13.34 6.93
CA THR A 315 -24.72 -13.46 7.08
C THR A 315 -25.41 -12.10 7.14
N GLU A 316 -24.66 -11.06 7.51
CA GLU A 316 -25.14 -9.68 7.66
C GLU A 316 -24.63 -8.81 6.50
N PRO A 317 -25.41 -7.80 6.06
CA PRO A 317 -24.98 -6.91 5.00
C PRO A 317 -23.78 -6.07 5.41
N VAL A 318 -22.92 -5.70 4.45
CA VAL A 318 -21.84 -4.74 4.67
C VAL A 318 -22.32 -3.36 4.18
N PRO A 319 -22.59 -2.39 5.09
CA PRO A 319 -23.24 -1.11 4.72
C PRO A 319 -22.50 -0.31 3.64
N ALA A 320 -21.17 -0.40 3.58
CA ALA A 320 -20.37 0.27 2.57
C ALA A 320 -20.71 -0.22 1.15
N LEU A 321 -21.08 -1.49 0.97
CA LEU A 321 -21.48 -1.99 -0.36
C LEU A 321 -22.80 -1.36 -0.81
N GLU A 322 -23.79 -1.19 0.06
CA GLU A 322 -25.08 -0.57 -0.31
C GLU A 322 -24.88 0.82 -0.94
N MET A 323 -23.93 1.59 -0.41
CA MET A 323 -23.60 2.93 -0.90
C MET A 323 -22.94 2.91 -2.27
N VAL A 324 -22.13 1.89 -2.58
CA VAL A 324 -21.32 1.84 -3.81
C VAL A 324 -21.79 0.81 -4.83
N LYS A 325 -22.84 0.05 -4.54
CA LYS A 325 -23.34 -1.08 -5.36
C LYS A 325 -23.54 -0.71 -6.83
N PHE A 326 -24.02 0.50 -7.09
CA PHE A 326 -24.27 1.01 -8.43
C PHE A 326 -23.35 2.19 -8.80
N SER A 327 -22.26 2.35 -8.05
CA SER A 327 -21.28 3.42 -8.28
C SER A 327 -20.23 2.97 -9.28
N LEU A 328 -20.06 3.76 -10.34
CA LEU A 328 -19.00 3.58 -11.33
C LEU A 328 -17.90 4.59 -11.07
N THR A 329 -16.66 4.11 -10.92
CA THR A 329 -15.50 5.00 -10.93
C THR A 329 -15.19 5.37 -12.37
N THR A 330 -15.19 6.67 -12.69
CA THR A 330 -14.85 7.20 -14.03
C THR A 330 -13.40 7.64 -14.13
N HIS A 331 -12.80 8.08 -13.01
CA HIS A 331 -11.43 8.55 -12.96
C HIS A 331 -10.86 8.42 -11.54
N ARG A 332 -9.54 8.56 -11.42
CA ARG A 332 -8.80 8.64 -10.16
C ARG A 332 -7.90 9.87 -10.14
N GLY A 333 -7.53 10.31 -8.94
CA GLY A 333 -6.69 11.48 -8.71
C GLY A 333 -7.49 12.74 -8.39
N CYS A 334 -6.81 13.76 -7.86
CA CYS A 334 -7.42 15.04 -7.53
C CYS A 334 -6.51 16.21 -7.89
N PHE A 335 -6.87 16.94 -8.96
CA PHE A 335 -6.11 18.11 -9.44
C PHE A 335 -6.01 19.24 -8.40
N GLY A 336 -6.95 19.30 -7.45
CA GLY A 336 -7.02 20.35 -6.43
C GLY A 336 -5.83 20.37 -5.47
N GLY A 337 -5.13 19.25 -5.29
CA GLY A 337 -3.85 19.22 -4.57
C GLY A 337 -3.91 19.71 -3.11
N CYS A 338 -5.05 19.57 -2.43
CA CYS A 338 -5.19 20.02 -1.05
C CYS A 338 -4.22 19.27 -0.13
N SER A 339 -3.48 20.00 0.71
CA SER A 339 -2.46 19.45 1.61
C SER A 339 -3.02 18.52 2.69
N PHE A 340 -4.29 18.68 3.06
CA PHE A 340 -4.98 17.88 4.07
C PHE A 340 -5.72 16.66 3.48
N CYS A 341 -5.81 16.54 2.15
CA CYS A 341 -6.67 15.56 1.53
C CYS A 341 -5.95 14.22 1.35
N ALA A 342 -6.53 13.16 1.92
CA ALA A 342 -6.04 11.79 1.74
C ALA A 342 -6.03 11.36 0.26
N ILE A 343 -6.97 11.86 -0.56
CA ILE A 343 -7.02 11.56 -2.00
C ILE A 343 -5.75 12.07 -2.69
N THR A 344 -5.34 13.31 -2.45
CA THR A 344 -4.09 13.86 -3.03
C THR A 344 -2.87 13.02 -2.64
N GLN A 345 -2.78 12.62 -1.37
CA GLN A 345 -1.64 11.88 -0.82
C GLN A 345 -1.60 10.40 -1.24
N HIS A 346 -2.75 9.83 -1.61
CA HIS A 346 -2.89 8.42 -1.96
C HIS A 346 -3.05 8.25 -3.47
N GLN A 347 -3.97 8.94 -4.13
CA GLN A 347 -4.18 8.82 -5.57
C GLN A 347 -3.29 9.77 -6.39
N GLY A 348 -2.75 10.82 -5.78
CA GLY A 348 -1.95 11.83 -6.47
C GLY A 348 -2.79 12.97 -7.06
N ARG A 349 -2.08 13.93 -7.68
CA ARG A 349 -2.68 15.13 -8.30
C ARG A 349 -3.04 14.96 -9.77
N MET A 350 -2.50 13.94 -10.41
CA MET A 350 -2.76 13.67 -11.83
C MET A 350 -4.06 12.89 -11.96
N ILE A 351 -4.91 13.32 -12.89
CA ILE A 351 -6.14 12.62 -13.21
C ILE A 351 -5.82 11.50 -14.20
N ALA A 352 -6.22 10.28 -13.87
CA ALA A 352 -6.28 9.16 -14.81
C ALA A 352 -7.74 8.79 -15.03
N SER A 353 -8.19 8.85 -16.27
CA SER A 353 -9.57 8.61 -16.67
C SER A 353 -9.70 7.28 -17.37
N ARG A 354 -10.90 6.70 -17.26
CA ARG A 354 -11.35 5.57 -18.05
C ARG A 354 -11.89 6.04 -19.39
N SER A 355 -11.88 5.14 -20.38
CA SER A 355 -12.57 5.40 -21.65
C SER A 355 -14.08 5.50 -21.44
N ILE A 356 -14.76 6.21 -22.34
CA ILE A 356 -16.23 6.31 -22.30
C ILE A 356 -16.85 4.95 -22.61
N GLU A 357 -16.18 4.15 -23.44
CA GLU A 357 -16.59 2.84 -23.93
C GLU A 357 -16.55 1.76 -22.84
N SER A 358 -15.62 1.84 -21.87
CA SER A 358 -15.54 0.85 -20.77
C SER A 358 -16.63 1.04 -19.71
N ILE A 359 -17.20 2.25 -19.60
CA ILE A 359 -18.18 2.58 -18.54
C ILE A 359 -19.49 1.76 -18.68
N PRO A 360 -20.12 1.65 -19.88
CA PRO A 360 -21.28 0.78 -20.09
C PRO A 360 -21.02 -0.71 -19.84
N VAL A 361 -19.80 -1.19 -20.08
CA VAL A 361 -19.41 -2.59 -19.84
C VAL A 361 -19.38 -2.87 -18.33
N SER A 362 -18.79 -1.99 -17.53
CA SER A 362 -18.88 -2.11 -16.08
C SER A 362 -20.32 -2.00 -15.57
N TYR A 363 -21.15 -1.15 -16.19
CA TYR A 363 -22.56 -1.02 -15.82
C TYR A 363 -23.37 -2.31 -16.05
N THR A 364 -23.14 -2.99 -17.17
CA THR A 364 -23.81 -4.26 -17.48
C THR A 364 -23.40 -5.37 -16.51
N HIS A 365 -22.15 -5.43 -16.08
CA HIS A 365 -21.70 -6.34 -15.01
C HIS A 365 -22.38 -6.03 -13.67
N LEU A 366 -22.51 -4.75 -13.29
CA LEU A 366 -23.19 -4.34 -12.05
C LEU A 366 -24.70 -4.69 -12.06
N ARG A 367 -25.31 -4.78 -13.25
CA ARG A 367 -26.73 -5.14 -13.44
C ARG A 367 -26.99 -6.60 -13.77
N ALA A 368 -25.96 -7.44 -13.91
CA ALA A 368 -26.15 -8.87 -14.17
C ALA A 368 -27.07 -9.54 -13.12
N HIS A 369 -27.01 -9.07 -11.87
CA HIS A 369 -27.87 -9.51 -10.77
C HIS A 369 -29.35 -9.04 -10.83
N GLU A 370 -29.67 -8.05 -11.66
CA GLU A 370 -31.05 -7.60 -11.93
C GLU A 370 -31.64 -8.25 -13.18
N THR A 371 -30.81 -8.91 -13.99
CA THR A 371 -31.25 -9.58 -15.21
C THR A 371 -31.73 -10.97 -14.80
N ARG A 372 -33.04 -11.24 -14.90
CA ARG A 372 -33.58 -12.58 -14.62
C ARG A 372 -32.80 -13.62 -15.45
N GLU A 373 -32.56 -14.81 -14.88
CA GLU A 373 -31.74 -15.86 -15.50
C GLU A 373 -32.20 -16.25 -16.94
N ASP A 374 -33.47 -16.00 -17.28
CA ASP A 374 -34.08 -16.26 -18.58
C ASP A 374 -33.72 -15.21 -19.67
N LEU A 375 -33.01 -14.13 -19.32
CA LEU A 375 -32.63 -13.04 -20.24
C LEU A 375 -31.13 -12.94 -20.52
N VAL A 376 -30.30 -13.78 -19.90
CA VAL A 376 -28.86 -13.82 -20.16
C VAL A 376 -28.57 -14.90 -21.20
N CYS A 377 -28.20 -14.51 -22.42
CA CYS A 377 -27.71 -15.45 -23.43
C CYS A 377 -26.34 -15.96 -22.98
N ARG A 378 -26.25 -17.25 -22.65
CA ARG A 378 -25.00 -17.92 -22.24
C ARG A 378 -24.05 -18.15 -23.41
#